data_AF-A0A3N5LYW8-F1
#
_entry.id   AF-A0A3N5LYW8-F1
#
_cell.length_a   1.000
_cell.length_b   1.000
_cell.length_c   1.000
_cell.angle_alpha   90.00
_cell.angle_beta   90.00
_cell.angle_gamma   90.00
#
_symmetry.space_group_name_H-M   'P 1'
#
loop_
_entity.id
_entity.type
_entity.pdbx_description
1 polymer ?
#
loop_
_entity_poly.entity_id
_entity_poly.type
_entity_poly.pdbx_seq_one_letter_code
_entity_poly.pdbx_strand_id
1 'polypeptide(L)'
;MSPAPIPPQSATFLLEEAAARDPALTRRLALLRILLDERYLDRQQLVMRLASSAGPSCFGSAWEDVFYRDMRVVKAALAAAGYRLRYSRDPKHSGYYLAGQPALSDELRKTIRQSVAEIDRVQIGVFQRMSPANRFRLGCSVTDTARDAVAYRLRQQNPQLSPIQASFQAVQGRPFSEENHGQ
;
A
#
# COMPACT_ATOMS: atom_id res chain seq x y z
N MET A 1 -22.52 17.09 33.85
CA MET A 1 -22.68 17.15 32.39
C MET A 1 -21.33 16.81 31.78
N SER A 2 -21.23 15.70 31.04
CA SER A 2 -19.98 15.39 30.33
C SER A 2 -19.82 16.34 29.15
N PRO A 3 -18.61 16.87 28.88
CA PRO A 3 -18.38 17.72 27.71
C PRO A 3 -18.72 16.97 26.43
N ALA A 4 -19.18 17.69 25.41
CA ALA A 4 -19.45 17.11 24.10
C ALA A 4 -18.14 16.52 23.52
N PRO A 5 -18.21 15.35 22.84
CA PRO A 5 -17.02 14.73 22.26
C PRO A 5 -16.44 15.61 21.15
N ILE A 6 -15.11 15.70 21.09
CA ILE A 6 -14.40 16.41 20.03
C ILE A 6 -14.61 15.65 18.70
N PRO A 7 -14.93 16.34 17.59
CA PRO A 7 -15.02 15.69 16.28
C PRO A 7 -13.71 14.97 15.90
N PRO A 8 -13.75 13.72 15.38
CA PRO A 8 -12.54 12.94 15.12
C PRO A 8 -11.56 13.64 14.18
N GLN A 9 -12.04 14.33 13.14
CA GLN A 9 -11.20 15.04 12.18
C GLN A 9 -10.42 16.18 12.83
N SER A 10 -11.07 16.94 13.73
CA SER A 10 -10.42 18.02 14.47
C SER A 10 -9.36 17.49 15.42
N ALA A 11 -9.63 16.36 16.10
CA ALA A 11 -8.66 15.71 16.97
C ALA A 11 -7.44 15.20 16.17
N THR A 12 -7.67 14.59 15.01
CA THR A 12 -6.59 14.13 14.12
C THR A 12 -5.72 15.29 13.64
N PHE A 13 -6.33 16.38 13.16
CA PHE A 13 -5.57 17.56 12.71
C PHE A 13 -4.69 18.14 13.82
N LEU A 14 -5.25 18.31 15.04
CA LEU A 14 -4.49 18.82 16.18
C LEU A 14 -3.34 17.89 16.60
N LEU A 15 -3.56 16.58 16.52
CA LEU A 15 -2.53 15.58 16.80
C LEU A 15 -1.40 15.63 15.77
N GLU A 16 -1.72 15.81 14.49
CA GLU A 16 -0.73 15.92 13.41
C GLU A 16 0.08 17.22 13.51
N GLU A 17 -0.57 18.35 13.80
CA GLU A 17 0.10 19.62 14.08
C GLU A 17 1.03 19.53 15.30
N ALA A 18 0.58 18.88 16.38
CA ALA A 18 1.41 18.67 17.56
C ALA A 18 2.61 17.75 17.25
N ALA A 19 2.39 16.70 16.46
CA ALA A 19 3.44 15.78 16.07
C ALA A 19 4.52 16.46 15.23
N ALA A 20 4.15 17.35 14.31
CA ALA A 20 5.09 18.10 13.48
C ALA A 20 6.11 18.92 14.31
N ARG A 21 5.77 19.27 15.55
CA ARG A 21 6.62 20.06 16.46
C ARG A 21 7.32 19.22 17.52
N ASP A 22 6.85 17.99 17.76
CA ASP A 22 7.42 17.06 18.74
C ASP A 22 7.91 15.76 18.05
N PRO A 23 9.23 15.59 17.87
CA PRO A 23 9.80 14.38 17.29
C PRO A 23 9.43 13.10 18.05
N ALA A 24 9.25 13.16 19.37
CA ALA A 24 8.84 12.00 20.15
C ALA A 24 7.39 11.61 19.88
N LEU A 25 6.49 12.59 19.77
CA LEU A 25 5.11 12.34 19.38
C LEU A 25 5.03 11.78 17.96
N THR A 26 5.78 12.34 17.00
CA THR A 26 5.89 11.81 15.63
C THR A 26 6.30 10.33 15.64
N ARG A 27 7.38 9.97 16.35
CA ARG A 27 7.83 8.57 16.46
C ARG A 27 6.76 7.67 17.06
N ARG A 28 6.09 8.10 18.12
CA ARG A 28 5.05 7.29 18.79
C ARG A 28 3.82 7.08 17.90
N LEU A 29 3.36 8.12 17.19
CA LEU A 29 2.26 8.00 16.25
C LEU A 29 2.62 7.07 15.09
N ALA A 30 3.83 7.18 14.56
CA ALA A 30 4.29 6.30 13.49
C ALA A 30 4.44 4.84 13.97
N LEU A 31 5.01 4.60 15.16
CA LEU A 31 5.03 3.26 15.77
C LEU A 31 3.62 2.69 15.98
N LEU A 32 2.68 3.52 16.44
CA LEU A 32 1.30 3.11 16.65
C LEU A 32 0.64 2.69 15.32
N ARG A 33 0.80 3.49 14.25
CA ARG A 33 0.30 3.18 12.91
C ARG A 33 0.89 1.87 12.38
N ILE A 34 2.23 1.74 12.41
CA ILE A 34 2.93 0.51 11.98
C ILE A 34 2.41 -0.72 12.72
N LEU A 35 2.21 -0.65 14.05
CA LEU A 35 1.74 -1.79 14.84
C LEU A 35 0.25 -2.12 14.67
N LEU A 36 -0.56 -1.17 14.20
CA LEU A 36 -1.96 -1.39 13.85
C LEU A 36 -2.11 -2.01 12.47
N ASP A 37 -1.24 -1.63 11.53
CA ASP A 37 -1.33 -2.04 10.13
C ASP A 37 -0.54 -3.32 9.82
N GLU A 38 0.58 -3.53 10.52
CA GLU A 38 1.52 -4.61 10.26
C GLU A 38 1.68 -5.54 11.47
N ARG A 39 2.01 -6.81 11.20
CA ARG A 39 2.15 -7.85 12.22
C ARG A 39 3.47 -8.58 12.05
N TYR A 40 3.93 -9.16 13.16
CA TYR A 40 5.14 -9.96 13.25
C TYR A 40 6.38 -9.19 12.77
N LEU A 41 6.49 -7.95 13.27
CA LEU A 41 7.66 -7.12 13.06
C LEU A 41 8.61 -7.27 14.24
N ASP A 42 9.86 -7.64 13.99
CA ASP A 42 10.88 -7.58 15.03
C ASP A 42 11.34 -6.13 15.31
N ARG A 43 12.23 -5.98 16.28
CA ARG A 43 12.74 -4.66 16.68
C ARG A 43 13.48 -3.95 15.53
N GLN A 44 14.33 -4.65 14.77
CA GLN A 44 15.09 -4.04 13.69
C GLN A 44 14.17 -3.57 12.57
N GLN A 45 13.18 -4.40 12.24
CA GLN A 45 12.15 -4.10 11.26
C GLN A 45 11.28 -2.90 11.66
N LEU A 46 10.94 -2.76 12.95
CA LEU A 46 10.22 -1.59 13.47
C LEU A 46 11.07 -0.31 13.37
N VAL A 47 12.35 -0.39 13.77
CA VAL A 47 13.27 0.77 13.72
C VAL A 47 13.48 1.23 12.27
N MET A 48 13.69 0.28 11.36
CA MET A 48 13.87 0.57 9.93
C MET A 48 12.65 1.30 9.36
N ARG A 49 11.44 0.79 9.60
CA ARG A 49 10.20 1.44 9.14
C ARG A 49 10.02 2.81 9.77
N LEU A 50 10.34 2.95 11.05
CA LEU A 50 10.23 4.23 11.71
C LEU A 50 11.19 5.26 11.13
N ALA A 51 12.41 4.86 10.78
CA ALA A 51 13.36 5.73 10.10
C ALA A 51 12.84 6.14 8.71
N SER A 52 12.15 5.26 7.99
CA SER A 52 11.51 5.61 6.71
C SER A 52 10.33 6.58 6.88
N SER A 53 9.55 6.47 7.96
CA SER A 53 8.37 7.33 8.18
C SER A 53 8.67 8.65 8.88
N ALA A 54 9.58 8.65 9.85
CA ALA A 54 9.89 9.79 10.73
C ALA A 54 11.26 10.43 10.43
N GLY A 55 12.00 9.88 9.46
CA GLY A 55 13.31 10.36 9.03
C GLY A 55 14.47 9.55 9.63
N PRO A 56 15.62 9.48 8.91
CA PRO A 56 16.75 8.61 9.26
C PRO A 56 17.44 8.95 10.58
N SER A 57 17.30 10.18 11.08
CA SER A 57 17.88 10.65 12.34
C SER A 57 16.90 10.66 13.51
N CYS A 58 15.71 10.07 13.36
CA CYS A 58 14.62 10.23 14.34
C CYS A 58 14.96 9.78 15.76
N PHE A 59 15.93 8.88 15.94
CA PHE A 59 16.32 8.35 17.24
C PHE A 59 17.61 8.93 17.84
N GLY A 60 18.42 9.63 17.06
CA GLY A 60 19.75 10.08 17.49
C GLY A 60 20.70 8.94 17.89
N SER A 61 21.72 9.25 18.69
CA SER A 61 22.76 8.30 19.11
C SER A 61 22.30 7.30 20.18
N ALA A 62 21.34 7.67 21.03
CA ALA A 62 20.79 6.84 22.11
C ALA A 62 19.53 6.08 21.68
N TRP A 63 19.57 5.47 20.48
CA TRP A 63 18.35 5.02 19.82
C TRP A 63 17.59 3.91 20.56
N GLU A 64 18.30 2.99 21.23
CA GLU A 64 17.66 1.89 21.96
C GLU A 64 16.79 2.38 23.10
N ASP A 65 17.31 3.29 23.93
CA ASP A 65 16.60 3.85 25.08
C ASP A 65 15.37 4.65 24.63
N VAL A 66 15.53 5.43 23.57
CA VAL A 66 14.44 6.21 22.97
C VAL A 66 13.35 5.26 22.45
N PHE A 67 13.73 4.21 21.72
CA PHE A 67 12.81 3.20 21.22
C PHE A 67 12.03 2.53 22.36
N TYR A 68 12.68 2.08 23.43
CA TYR A 68 11.98 1.44 24.54
C TYR A 68 11.06 2.39 25.30
N ARG A 69 11.44 3.66 25.47
CA ARG A 69 10.56 4.68 26.07
C ARG A 69 9.31 4.90 25.21
N ASP A 70 9.49 5.05 23.90
CA ASP A 70 8.37 5.27 22.99
C ASP A 70 7.46 4.03 22.91
N MET A 71 8.02 2.83 22.86
CA MET A 71 7.26 1.58 22.90
C MET A 71 6.44 1.40 24.18
N ARG A 72 6.92 1.87 25.35
CA ARG A 72 6.13 1.84 26.59
C ARG A 72 4.87 2.70 26.47
N VAL A 73 5.00 3.91 25.92
CA VAL A 73 3.87 4.82 25.71
C VAL A 73 2.88 4.22 24.71
N VAL A 74 3.39 3.70 23.58
CA VAL A 74 2.55 3.07 22.55
C VAL A 74 1.82 1.84 23.10
N LYS A 75 2.49 1.00 23.90
CA LYS A 75 1.85 -0.15 24.56
C LYS A 75 0.73 0.28 25.51
N ALA A 76 0.92 1.36 26.27
CA ALA A 76 -0.11 1.91 27.15
C ALA A 76 -1.31 2.46 26.35
N ALA A 77 -1.06 3.18 25.26
CA ALA A 77 -2.10 3.68 24.37
C ALA A 77 -2.91 2.55 23.73
N LEU A 78 -2.25 1.51 23.23
CA LEU A 78 -2.90 0.32 22.69
C LEU A 78 -3.77 -0.38 23.76
N ALA A 79 -3.26 -0.51 24.99
CA ALA A 79 -4.01 -1.10 26.09
C ALA A 79 -5.25 -0.27 26.46
N ALA A 80 -5.15 1.06 26.47
CA ALA A 80 -6.28 1.96 26.69
C ALA A 80 -7.34 1.83 25.60
N ALA A 81 -6.95 1.50 24.37
CA ALA A 81 -7.83 1.20 23.25
C ALA A 81 -8.32 -0.27 23.22
N GLY A 82 -8.03 -1.07 24.25
CA GLY A 82 -8.46 -2.47 24.37
C GLY A 82 -7.59 -3.49 23.63
N TYR A 83 -6.51 -3.05 22.97
CA TYR A 83 -5.58 -3.94 22.28
C TYR A 83 -4.49 -4.45 23.22
N ARG A 84 -3.96 -5.66 22.94
CA ARG A 84 -2.79 -6.21 23.66
C ARG A 84 -1.66 -6.50 22.69
N LEU A 85 -0.61 -5.71 22.76
CA LEU A 85 0.64 -5.97 22.04
C LEU A 85 1.37 -7.17 22.65
N ARG A 86 1.68 -8.18 21.84
CA ARG A 86 2.44 -9.38 22.20
C ARG A 86 3.63 -9.56 21.27
N TYR A 87 4.57 -10.40 21.67
CA TYR A 87 5.69 -10.82 20.84
C TYR A 87 5.58 -12.33 20.61
N SER A 88 5.66 -12.76 19.36
CA SER A 88 5.73 -14.17 18.98
C SER A 88 7.19 -14.55 18.73
N ARG A 89 7.55 -15.75 19.19
CA ARG A 89 8.87 -16.37 18.95
C ARG A 89 8.78 -17.56 17.98
N ASP A 90 7.63 -17.76 17.34
CA ASP A 90 7.47 -18.76 16.28
C ASP A 90 8.38 -18.37 15.10
N PRO A 91 9.26 -19.27 14.61
CA PRO A 91 10.11 -18.99 13.46
C PRO A 91 9.35 -18.54 12.20
N LYS A 92 8.09 -18.99 12.01
CA LYS A 92 7.27 -18.58 10.86
C LYS A 92 6.63 -17.20 11.02
N HIS A 93 6.44 -16.76 12.27
CA HIS A 93 5.70 -15.55 12.62
C HIS A 93 6.38 -14.87 13.82
N SER A 94 7.66 -14.55 13.71
CA SER A 94 8.42 -13.92 14.80
C SER A 94 8.18 -12.42 14.80
N GLY A 95 8.01 -11.80 15.97
CA GLY A 95 7.87 -10.36 16.09
C GLY A 95 6.63 -9.90 16.85
N TYR A 96 6.44 -8.58 16.90
CA TYR A 96 5.35 -7.91 17.58
C TYR A 96 4.04 -8.02 16.81
N TYR A 97 2.94 -8.29 17.51
CA TYR A 97 1.59 -8.34 16.94
C TYR A 97 0.53 -7.94 17.96
N LEU A 98 -0.59 -7.41 17.50
CA LEU A 98 -1.77 -7.17 18.35
C LEU A 98 -2.59 -8.45 18.50
N ALA A 99 -2.78 -8.91 19.73
CA ALA A 99 -3.62 -10.06 20.03
C ALA A 99 -5.11 -9.72 19.83
N GLY A 100 -5.86 -10.66 19.27
CA GLY A 100 -7.30 -10.49 18.99
C GLY A 100 -7.62 -9.81 17.66
N GLN A 101 -6.64 -9.22 16.97
CA GLN A 101 -6.85 -8.77 15.60
C GLN A 101 -6.78 -9.94 14.60
N PRO A 102 -7.72 -10.05 13.65
CA PRO A 102 -7.60 -10.97 12.54
C PRO A 102 -6.40 -10.57 11.65
N ALA A 103 -5.81 -11.55 10.97
CA ALA A 103 -4.64 -11.31 10.10
C ALA A 103 -4.93 -10.44 8.87
N LEU A 104 -6.20 -10.35 8.48
CA LEU A 104 -6.69 -9.48 7.43
C LEU A 104 -7.95 -8.81 7.96
N SER A 105 -8.13 -7.52 7.65
CA SER A 105 -9.44 -6.88 7.86
C SER A 105 -10.50 -7.58 7.03
N ASP A 106 -11.75 -7.55 7.48
CA ASP A 106 -12.86 -8.14 6.73
C ASP A 106 -13.05 -7.47 5.37
N GLU A 107 -12.76 -6.17 5.29
CA GLU A 107 -12.77 -5.40 4.06
C GLU A 107 -11.70 -5.88 3.07
N LEU A 108 -10.44 -6.01 3.50
CA LEU A 108 -9.37 -6.53 2.64
C LEU A 108 -9.65 -7.98 2.21
N ARG A 109 -10.16 -8.80 3.13
CA ARG A 109 -10.60 -10.17 2.82
C ARG A 109 -11.73 -10.19 1.79
N LYS A 110 -12.67 -9.24 1.86
CA LYS A 110 -13.75 -9.09 0.88
C LYS A 110 -13.20 -8.64 -0.47
N THR A 111 -12.32 -7.65 -0.50
CA THR A 111 -11.65 -7.19 -1.73
C THR A 111 -10.89 -8.32 -2.40
N ILE A 112 -10.06 -9.06 -1.66
CA ILE A 112 -9.34 -10.23 -2.19
C ILE A 112 -10.31 -11.27 -2.76
N ARG A 113 -11.41 -11.57 -2.04
CA ARG A 113 -12.43 -12.51 -2.55
C ARG A 113 -13.09 -12.00 -3.83
N GLN A 114 -13.39 -10.71 -3.93
CA GLN A 114 -13.99 -10.11 -5.12
C GLN A 114 -13.01 -10.16 -6.30
N SER A 115 -11.75 -9.74 -6.10
CA SER A 115 -10.72 -9.82 -7.13
C SER A 115 -10.43 -11.25 -7.57
N VAL A 116 -10.49 -12.24 -6.68
CA VAL A 116 -10.36 -13.66 -7.03
C VAL A 116 -11.60 -14.19 -7.75
N ALA A 117 -12.80 -13.69 -7.42
CA ALA A 117 -14.04 -14.08 -8.07
C ALA A 117 -14.12 -13.57 -9.52
N GLU A 118 -13.44 -12.48 -9.85
CA GLU A 118 -13.31 -11.98 -11.23
C GLU A 118 -12.39 -12.87 -12.09
N ILE A 119 -11.56 -13.71 -11.49
CA ILE A 119 -10.67 -14.60 -12.24
C ILE A 119 -11.40 -15.91 -12.55
N ASP A 120 -11.68 -16.13 -13.84
CA ASP A 120 -12.27 -17.37 -14.32
C ASP A 120 -11.31 -18.56 -14.07
N ARG A 121 -11.71 -19.45 -13.15
CA ARG A 121 -10.95 -20.66 -12.80
C ARG A 121 -10.72 -21.57 -13.99
N VAL A 122 -11.61 -21.57 -14.98
CA VAL A 122 -11.45 -22.32 -16.23
C VAL A 122 -10.28 -21.75 -17.03
N GLN A 123 -10.17 -20.43 -17.12
CA GLN A 123 -9.05 -19.77 -17.81
C GLN A 123 -7.71 -20.03 -17.11
N ILE A 124 -7.66 -20.01 -15.78
CA ILE A 124 -6.45 -20.40 -15.03
C ILE A 124 -6.07 -21.85 -15.35
N GLY A 125 -7.04 -22.77 -15.31
CA GLY A 125 -6.81 -24.19 -15.58
C GLY A 125 -6.38 -24.46 -17.02
N VAL A 126 -6.85 -23.66 -17.99
CA VAL A 126 -6.37 -23.72 -19.38
C VAL A 126 -4.94 -23.18 -19.47
N PHE A 127 -4.66 -22.01 -18.90
CA PHE A 127 -3.32 -21.41 -18.90
C PHE A 127 -2.25 -22.30 -18.25
N GLN A 128 -2.58 -22.94 -17.13
CA GLN A 128 -1.70 -23.89 -16.44
C GLN A 128 -1.37 -25.11 -17.30
N ARG A 129 -2.33 -25.60 -18.11
CA ARG A 129 -2.14 -26.74 -19.03
C ARG A 129 -1.46 -26.37 -20.35
N MET A 130 -1.27 -25.07 -20.65
CA MET A 130 -0.55 -24.64 -21.84
C MET A 130 0.95 -24.97 -21.74
N SER A 131 1.52 -25.46 -22.84
CA SER A 131 2.97 -25.56 -23.00
C SER A 131 3.63 -24.17 -22.99
N PRO A 132 4.94 -24.06 -22.70
CA PRO A 132 5.65 -22.77 -22.77
C PRO A 132 5.46 -22.04 -24.11
N ALA A 133 5.50 -22.75 -25.23
CA ALA A 133 5.28 -22.18 -26.56
C ALA A 133 3.85 -21.62 -26.73
N ASN A 134 2.84 -22.30 -26.18
CA ASN A 134 1.46 -21.82 -26.23
C ASN A 134 1.25 -20.58 -25.35
N ARG A 135 1.89 -20.53 -24.17
CA ARG A 135 1.86 -19.34 -23.31
C ARG A 135 2.54 -18.14 -23.98
N PHE A 136 3.68 -18.36 -24.64
CA PHE A 136 4.35 -17.31 -25.40
C PHE A 136 3.45 -16.77 -26.53
N ARG A 137 2.85 -17.66 -27.34
CA ARG A 137 1.91 -17.25 -28.39
C ARG A 137 0.70 -16.49 -27.86
N LEU A 138 0.12 -16.94 -26.74
CA LEU A 138 -0.95 -16.22 -26.06
C LEU A 138 -0.49 -14.83 -25.63
N GLY A 139 0.70 -14.70 -25.05
CA GLY A 139 1.29 -13.42 -24.66
C GLY A 139 1.46 -12.46 -25.84
N CYS A 140 1.98 -12.94 -26.98
CA CYS A 140 2.06 -12.15 -28.21
C CYS A 140 0.66 -11.70 -28.67
N SER A 141 -0.30 -12.62 -28.75
CA SER A 141 -1.67 -12.32 -29.20
C SER A 141 -2.38 -11.30 -28.32
N VAL A 142 -2.23 -11.38 -26.99
CA VAL A 142 -2.77 -10.40 -26.05
C VAL A 142 -2.13 -9.02 -26.28
N THR A 143 -0.81 -8.99 -26.49
CA THR A 143 -0.07 -7.74 -26.74
C THR A 143 -0.50 -7.09 -28.05
N ASP A 144 -0.67 -7.88 -29.11
CA ASP A 144 -1.10 -7.38 -30.42
C ASP A 144 -2.54 -6.85 -30.35
N THR A 145 -3.44 -7.58 -29.69
CA THR A 145 -4.82 -7.13 -29.45
C THR A 145 -4.86 -5.80 -28.68
N ALA A 146 -4.00 -5.64 -27.66
CA ALA A 146 -3.91 -4.39 -26.91
C ALA A 146 -3.42 -3.23 -27.78
N ARG A 147 -2.40 -3.45 -28.64
CA ARG A 147 -1.90 -2.45 -29.59
C ARG A 147 -2.99 -2.04 -30.57
N ASP A 148 -3.73 -3.00 -31.12
CA ASP A 148 -4.82 -2.73 -32.05
C ASP A 148 -5.95 -1.93 -31.40
N ALA A 149 -6.30 -2.25 -30.14
CA ALA A 149 -7.29 -1.49 -29.39
C ALA A 149 -6.86 -0.03 -29.14
N VAL A 150 -5.57 0.20 -28.84
CA VAL A 150 -5.01 1.54 -28.69
C VAL A 150 -5.01 2.29 -30.03
N ALA A 151 -4.55 1.65 -31.11
CA ALA A 151 -4.54 2.25 -32.44
C ALA A 151 -5.96 2.62 -32.91
N TYR A 152 -6.94 1.74 -32.66
CA TYR A 152 -8.35 2.01 -32.92
C TYR A 152 -8.85 3.25 -32.16
N ARG A 153 -8.54 3.35 -30.86
CA ARG A 153 -8.92 4.51 -30.03
C ARG A 153 -8.27 5.81 -30.51
N LEU A 154 -6.99 5.78 -30.87
CA LEU A 154 -6.29 6.95 -31.42
C LEU A 154 -6.95 7.47 -32.70
N ARG A 155 -7.44 6.57 -33.55
CA ARG A 155 -8.16 6.95 -34.78
C ARG A 155 -9.56 7.49 -34.51
N GLN A 156 -10.26 6.99 -33.50
CA GLN A 156 -11.53 7.55 -33.06
C GLN A 156 -11.37 9.00 -32.57
N GLN A 157 -10.27 9.28 -31.87
CA GLN A 157 -9.97 10.61 -31.34
C GLN A 157 -9.38 11.56 -32.39
N ASN A 158 -8.64 11.02 -33.37
CA ASN A 158 -7.99 11.79 -34.43
C ASN A 158 -8.30 11.13 -35.80
N PRO A 159 -9.44 11.46 -36.42
CA PRO A 159 -9.88 10.82 -37.68
C PRO A 159 -8.90 11.00 -38.85
N GLN A 160 -8.03 12.01 -38.78
CA GLN A 160 -7.02 12.29 -39.80
C GLN A 160 -5.79 11.36 -39.71
N LEU A 161 -5.63 10.59 -38.63
CA LEU A 161 -4.54 9.62 -38.53
C LEU A 161 -4.77 8.44 -39.48
N SER A 162 -3.76 8.17 -40.31
CA SER A 162 -3.78 6.96 -41.12
C SER A 162 -3.63 5.70 -40.23
N PRO A 163 -4.13 4.54 -40.68
CA PRO A 163 -4.02 3.28 -39.92
C PRO A 163 -2.59 2.96 -39.50
N ILE A 164 -1.62 3.17 -40.38
CA ILE A 164 -0.20 2.87 -40.13
C ILE A 164 0.37 3.80 -39.05
N GLN A 165 0.01 5.09 -39.08
CA GLN A 165 0.46 6.06 -38.07
C GLN A 165 -0.11 5.74 -36.69
N ALA A 166 -1.39 5.36 -36.62
CA ALA A 166 -2.03 4.97 -35.36
C ALA A 166 -1.42 3.70 -34.74
N SER A 167 -1.14 2.68 -35.55
CA SER A 167 -0.45 1.46 -35.10
C SER A 167 0.99 1.75 -34.64
N PHE A 168 1.71 2.61 -35.35
CA PHE A 168 3.07 3.02 -34.96
C PHE A 168 3.07 3.78 -33.61
N GLN A 169 2.12 4.70 -33.42
CA GLN A 169 1.95 5.44 -32.16
C GLN A 169 1.54 4.51 -31.00
N ALA A 170 0.65 3.54 -31.25
CA ALA A 170 0.24 2.55 -30.26
C ALA A 170 1.40 1.69 -29.75
N VAL A 171 2.39 1.39 -30.61
CA VAL A 171 3.59 0.61 -30.24
C VAL A 171 4.60 1.45 -29.46
N GLN A 172 4.72 2.75 -29.76
CA GLN A 172 5.71 3.62 -29.11
C GLN A 172 5.31 4.11 -27.70
N GLY A 173 4.07 3.89 -27.27
CA GLY A 173 3.63 4.20 -25.91
C GLY A 173 3.76 5.68 -25.53
N ARG A 174 3.67 6.60 -26.50
CA ARG A 174 3.72 8.04 -26.17
C ARG A 174 2.47 8.41 -25.37
N PRO A 175 2.61 8.87 -24.11
CA PRO A 175 1.52 9.56 -23.44
C PRO A 175 1.25 10.86 -24.20
N PHE A 176 -0.02 11.24 -24.19
CA PHE A 176 -0.55 12.49 -24.72
C PHE A 176 0.29 13.66 -24.19
N SER A 177 1.16 14.23 -25.03
CA SER A 177 1.72 15.55 -24.77
C SER A 177 0.61 16.54 -25.06
N GLU A 178 0.03 17.12 -24.01
CA GLU A 178 -0.76 18.34 -24.13
C GLU A 178 0.17 19.46 -24.59
N GLU A 179 0.29 19.66 -25.90
CA GLU A 179 0.69 20.96 -26.44
C GLU A 179 -0.49 21.91 -26.26
N ASN A 180 -0.46 22.63 -25.14
CA ASN A 180 -1.24 23.84 -24.95
C ASN A 180 -0.81 24.85 -26.03
N HIS A 181 -1.65 25.00 -27.06
CA HIS A 181 -1.73 26.24 -27.82
C HIS A 181 -2.33 27.32 -26.93
N GLY A 182 -1.46 28.04 -26.23
CA GLY A 182 -1.77 29.32 -25.60
C GLY A 182 -1.14 30.43 -26.43
N GLN A 183 -1.97 31.05 -27.26
CA GLN A 183 -1.79 32.45 -27.69
C GLN A 183 -1.79 33.38 -26.47
#